data_AF-A0A7V4S2Q1-F1
#
_entry.id   AF-A0A7V4S2Q1-F1
#
_cell.length_a   1.000
_cell.length_b   1.000
_cell.length_c   1.000
_cell.angle_alpha   90.00
_cell.angle_beta   90.00
_cell.angle_gamma   90.00
#
_symmetry.space_group_name_H-M   'P 1'
#
loop_
_entity.id
_entity.type
_entity.pdbx_description
1 polymer ?
#
loop_
_entity_poly.entity_id
_entity_poly.type
_entity_poly.pdbx_seq_one_letter_code
_entity_poly.pdbx_strand_id
1 'polypeptide(L)' 'MKRTVIPIGPYHPLQEEPEFFRLYVEGEKVEKVEIEIGYNHRGIEKLSESKHFDQVTFLVERICGICSTSHPFAYVQAV' A
#
# COMPACT_ATOMS: atom_id res chain seq x y z
N MET A 1 -28.71 17.14 4.59
CA MET A 1 -27.68 18.18 4.85
C MET A 1 -26.80 18.29 3.60
N LYS A 2 -25.90 19.27 3.45
CA LYS A 2 -25.04 19.34 2.24
C LYS A 2 -23.97 18.25 2.30
N ARG A 3 -23.88 17.42 1.26
CA ARG A 3 -22.78 16.45 1.10
C ARG A 3 -21.55 17.15 0.52
N THR A 4 -20.41 16.95 1.16
CA THR A 4 -19.11 17.50 0.74
C THR A 4 -18.16 16.35 0.45
N VAL A 5 -17.33 16.50 -0.58
CA VAL A 5 -16.25 15.54 -0.87
C VAL A 5 -14.95 16.15 -0.38
N ILE A 6 -14.24 15.46 0.51
CA ILE A 6 -12.92 15.84 1.02
C ILE A 6 -11.88 14.90 0.41
N PRO A 7 -10.99 15.38 -0.47
CA PRO A 7 -9.88 14.60 -0.98
C PRO A 7 -8.73 14.59 0.04
N ILE A 8 -8.18 13.42 0.34
CA ILE A 8 -6.96 13.24 1.14
C ILE A 8 -5.98 12.42 0.33
N GLY A 9 -4.76 12.94 0.16
CA GLY A 9 -3.68 12.26 -0.55
C GLY A 9 -3.54 12.63 -2.04
N PRO A 10 -2.75 11.86 -2.81
CA PRO A 10 -1.86 10.80 -2.34
C PRO A 10 -0.66 11.36 -1.55
N TYR A 11 -0.47 12.67 -1.58
CA TYR A 11 0.54 13.39 -0.80
C TYR A 11 -0.16 14.23 0.27
N HIS A 12 -0.16 13.75 1.51
CA HIS A 12 -0.66 14.47 2.66
C HIS A 12 0.36 14.34 3.82
N PRO A 13 0.70 15.41 4.56
CA PRO A 13 1.75 15.36 5.59
C PRO A 13 1.55 14.32 6.71
N LEU A 14 0.30 13.91 6.95
CA LEU A 14 -0.05 12.87 7.94
C LEU A 14 -0.16 11.46 7.34
N GLN A 15 0.02 11.29 6.04
CA GLN A 15 0.01 9.97 5.40
C GLN A 15 1.44 9.45 5.28
N GLU A 16 1.66 8.25 5.83
CA GLU A 16 2.94 7.54 5.71
C GLU A 16 3.11 6.87 4.33
N GLU A 17 1.99 6.55 3.68
CA GLU A 17 1.95 5.85 2.40
C GLU A 17 1.11 6.63 1.36
N PRO A 18 1.35 6.40 0.06
CA PRO A 18 0.64 7.12 -0.99
C PRO A 18 -0.69 6.42 -1.31
N GLU A 19 -1.73 6.78 -0.58
CA GLU A 19 -3.12 6.44 -0.91
C GLU A 19 -3.96 7.69 -1.15
N PHE A 20 -4.92 7.59 -2.06
CA PHE A 20 -5.88 8.66 -2.29
C PHE A 20 -7.26 8.25 -1.78
N PHE A 21 -7.81 9.07 -0.88
CA PHE A 21 -9.13 8.88 -0.29
C PHE A 21 -10.08 10.00 -0.73
N ARG A 22 -11.23 9.63 -1.29
CA ARG A 22 -12.37 10.54 -1.46
C ARG A 22 -13.38 10.28 -0.34
N LEU A 23 -13.40 11.16 0.65
CA LEU A 23 -14.36 11.09 1.76
C LEU A 23 -15.63 11.84 1.38
N TYR A 24 -16.77 11.15 1.39
CA TYR A 24 -18.09 11.76 1.26
C TYR A 24 -18.62 12.01 2.66
N VAL A 25 -18.76 13.29 3.01
CA VAL A 25 -19.03 13.73 4.38
C VAL A 25 -20.38 14.45 4.45
N GLU A 26 -21.17 14.11 5.46
CA GLU A 26 -22.37 14.84 5.87
C GLU A 26 -22.13 15.46 7.26
N GLY A 27 -21.77 16.73 7.30
CA GLY A 27 -21.33 17.39 8.53
C GLY A 27 -19.94 16.94 8.96
N GLU A 28 -19.87 16.25 10.11
CA GLU A 28 -18.65 15.64 10.63
C GLU A 28 -18.63 14.11 10.45
N LYS A 29 -19.70 13.53 9.88
CA LYS A 29 -19.82 12.09 9.67
C LYS A 29 -19.39 11.70 8.27
N VAL A 30 -18.45 10.77 8.18
CA VAL A 30 -18.06 10.13 6.92
C VAL A 30 -19.12 9.07 6.56
N GLU A 31 -19.81 9.25 5.44
CA GLU A 31 -20.86 8.34 4.97
C GLU A 31 -20.34 7.32 3.95
N LYS A 32 -19.31 7.69 3.19
CA LYS A 32 -18.67 6.83 2.18
C LYS A 32 -17.21 7.22 2.03
N VAL A 33 -16.37 6.22 1.75
CA VAL A 33 -14.99 6.41 1.31
C VAL A 33 -14.81 5.69 -0.02
N GLU A 34 -14.26 6.38 -1.00
CA GLU A 34 -13.65 5.73 -2.17
C GLU A 34 -12.14 5.80 -2.04
N ILE A 35 -11.49 4.67 -2.28
CA ILE A 35 -10.04 4.52 -2.11
C ILE A 35 -9.43 4.26 -3.48
N GLU A 36 -8.40 5.01 -3.81
CA GLU A 36 -7.50 4.74 -4.92
C GLU A 36 -6.12 4.44 -4.35
N ILE A 37 -5.63 3.24 -4.65
CA ILE A 37 -4.31 2.75 -4.25
C ILE A 37 -3.49 2.38 -5.48
N GLY A 38 -2.24 1.98 -5.25
CA GLY A 38 -1.35 1.50 -6.32
C GLY A 38 -0.34 2.53 -6.80
N TYR A 39 -0.29 3.72 -6.19
CA TYR A 39 0.74 4.73 -6.46
C TYR A 39 2.17 4.21 -6.21
N ASN A 40 2.34 3.20 -5.34
CA ASN A 40 3.62 2.52 -5.08
C ASN A 40 3.68 1.09 -5.66
N HIS A 41 2.87 0.79 -6.68
CA HIS A 41 2.89 -0.52 -7.33
C HIS A 41 4.18 -0.72 -8.12
N ARG A 42 4.96 -1.76 -7.76
CA ARG A 42 6.30 -2.04 -8.32
C ARG A 42 6.39 -3.39 -9.04
N GLY A 43 5.29 -4.10 -9.23
CA GLY A 43 5.27 -5.39 -9.91
C GLY A 43 6.09 -6.49 -9.22
N ILE A 44 6.21 -6.45 -7.88
CA ILE A 44 7.06 -7.37 -7.10
C ILE A 44 6.75 -8.84 -7.39
N GLU A 45 5.47 -9.21 -7.41
CA GLU A 45 5.04 -10.58 -7.72
C GLU A 45 5.49 -10.99 -9.13
N LYS A 46 5.26 -10.14 -10.14
CA LYS A 46 5.66 -10.44 -11.52
C LYS A 46 7.17 -10.55 -11.66
N LEU A 47 7.92 -9.69 -10.98
CA LEU A 47 9.38 -9.73 -10.95
C LEU A 47 9.91 -10.98 -10.21
N SER A 48 9.14 -11.56 -9.30
CA SER A 48 9.53 -12.81 -8.64
C SER A 48 9.52 -14.00 -9.61
N GLU A 49 8.64 -14.01 -10.62
CA GLU A 49 8.57 -15.07 -11.63
C GLU A 49 9.85 -15.18 -12.48
N SER A 50 10.61 -14.09 -12.61
CA SER A 50 11.87 -14.06 -13.38
C SER A 50 13.10 -14.32 -12.51
N LYS A 51 12.93 -14.70 -11.23
CA LYS A 51 14.01 -14.89 -10.27
C LYS A 51 14.06 -16.35 -9.81
N HIS A 52 15.26 -16.81 -9.50
CA HIS A 52 15.42 -18.07 -8.80
C HIS A 52 15.04 -17.90 -7.31
N PHE A 53 14.63 -18.97 -6.64
CA PHE A 53 14.00 -18.87 -5.31
C PHE A 53 14.89 -18.14 -4.28
N ASP A 54 16.21 -18.36 -4.31
CA ASP A 54 17.19 -17.72 -3.43
C ASP A 54 17.29 -16.21 -3.64
N GLN A 55 16.98 -15.71 -4.85
CA GLN A 55 16.98 -14.28 -5.17
C GLN A 55 15.70 -13.58 -4.73
N VAL A 56 14.59 -14.31 -4.56
CA VAL A 56 13.29 -13.74 -4.19
C VAL A 56 13.30 -13.23 -2.75
N THR A 57 14.08 -13.85 -1.85
CA THR A 57 14.28 -13.40 -0.46
C THR A 57 14.67 -11.91 -0.38
N PHE A 58 15.60 -11.47 -1.23
CA PHE A 58 16.02 -10.07 -1.30
C PHE A 58 14.99 -9.17 -1.97
N LEU A 59 14.20 -9.71 -2.90
CA LEU A 59 13.13 -8.97 -3.55
C LEU A 59 12.01 -8.66 -2.55
N VAL A 60 11.56 -9.65 -1.77
CA VAL A 60 10.44 -9.49 -0.83
C VAL A 60 10.77 -8.61 0.38
N GLU A 61 12.05 -8.50 0.76
CA GLU A 61 12.54 -7.52 1.74
C GLU A 61 12.10 -6.09 1.42
N ARG A 62 11.94 -5.79 0.12
CA ARG A 62 11.60 -4.45 -0.38
C ARG A 62 10.10 -4.19 -0.48
N ILE A 63 9.22 -5.12 -0.08
CA ILE A 63 7.76 -4.94 -0.14
C ILE A 63 7.32 -3.77 0.74
N CYS A 64 7.74 -3.78 2.01
CA CYS A 64 7.42 -2.75 3.00
C CYS A 64 8.72 -2.18 3.58
N GLY A 65 8.81 -0.85 3.67
CA GLY A 65 10.02 -0.17 4.14
C GLY A 65 10.36 -0.38 5.62
N ILE A 66 9.39 -0.78 6.45
CA ILE A 66 9.56 -0.98 7.90
C ILE A 66 9.60 -2.46 8.31
N CYS A 67 9.32 -3.39 7.39
CA CYS A 67 9.21 -4.82 7.66
C CYS A 67 10.29 -5.65 6.93
N SER A 68 11.50 -5.11 6.78
CA SER A 68 12.60 -5.72 6.04
C SER A 68 13.01 -7.10 6.58
N THR A 69 12.82 -7.39 7.87
CA THR A 69 13.10 -8.73 8.44
C THR A 69 11.92 -9.69 8.27
N SER A 70 10.69 -9.20 8.44
CA SER A 70 9.50 -10.06 8.48
C SER A 70 9.17 -10.67 7.12
N HIS A 71 9.30 -9.91 6.03
CA HIS A 71 8.98 -10.43 4.69
C HIS A 71 9.94 -11.55 4.24
N PRO A 72 11.28 -11.40 4.34
CA PRO A 72 12.21 -12.48 4.02
C PRO A 72 12.02 -13.69 4.93
N PHE A 73 11.80 -13.47 6.23
CA PHE A 73 11.58 -14.57 7.17
C PHE A 73 10.35 -15.40 6.81
N ALA A 74 9.23 -14.76 6.48
CA ALA A 74 8.04 -15.45 6.02
C ALA A 74 8.27 -16.21 4.70
N TYR A 75 9.02 -15.62 3.77
CA TYR A 75 9.35 -16.26 2.49
C TYR A 75 10.16 -17.55 2.67
N VAL A 76 11.23 -17.53 3.46
CA VAL A 76 12.08 -18.72 3.67
C VAL A 76 11.39 -19.82 4.47
N GLN A 77 10.33 -19.52 5.22
CA GLN A 77 9.51 -20.51 5.91
C GLN A 77 8.48 -21.17 4.97
N ALA A 78 8.13 -20.51 3.87
CA ALA A 78 7.12 -20.99 2.92
C ALA A 78 7.70 -21.89 1.82
N VAL A 79 9.00 -21.74 1.53
CA VAL A 79 9.75 -22.49 0.49
C VAL A 79 10.41 -23.71 1.09
#